data_AF-A0A8C6AMQ3-F1
#
_entry.id   AF-A0A8C6AMQ3-F1
#
_cell.length_a   1.000
_cell.length_b   1.000
_cell.length_c   1.000
_cell.angle_alpha   90.00
_cell.angle_beta   90.00
_cell.angle_gamma   90.00
#
_symmetry.space_group_name_H-M   'P 1'
#
loop_
_entity.id
_entity.type
_entity.pdbx_description
1 polymer ?
#
loop_
_entity_poly.entity_id
_entity_poly.type
_entity_poly.pdbx_seq_one_letter_code
_entity_poly.pdbx_strand_id
1 'polypeptide(L)'
;MAAATGPSFWLGNETLKVPLALFALNRRRLCERLRKNPAVQAGSVVVLQGGEETQRYCTDTGVLFRQESFFHWAFGVTEPGCYGTMDVDTGMSTLFVPRFPPSHATWMGKIHSKEHFKEKYAVDDVQYTDEIASVLTSRSPSVLLTLRGVNTDSGSTCREASFEGISKFNVNNTILHPEIVECRVFKTDMELEVLRYTNKISSEAHQEVMKAVKVGMKEYEMESLFEHYCFSRGGMRHSSYTCICGSGENSAVLHYGHAGAPNDKTIQDGDMCVFDMGGEYYCFASDITCSFPANGKFTLDQKAIYEAVLRSCRAVMSTMKPGVWWPDMHRLADRIHLEELTRIGILTGSVDAMVQAHLGAVFMPHGLGHFMGIDVHDVGGYPEGVDRMDEPGLRHLRTARHLEPGMVLTVEPGIYFIDHLLDEALADPARACFFNREVLRRFRGFGGVRIEEDVVVTDSGMELLTCVPRTVEEVEDCMAGRDKAFAPFSGPK
;
A
#
# COMPACT_ATOMS: atom_id res chain seq x y z
N MET A 1 4.00 -27.43 -9.62
CA MET A 1 4.31 -26.12 -10.23
C MET A 1 5.37 -26.34 -11.30
N ALA A 2 4.99 -26.27 -12.58
CA ALA A 2 5.99 -26.24 -13.66
C ALA A 2 6.75 -24.91 -13.55
N ALA A 3 8.08 -24.95 -13.52
CA ALA A 3 8.88 -23.74 -13.59
C ALA A 3 8.43 -22.94 -14.82
N ALA A 4 7.91 -21.73 -14.61
CA ALA A 4 7.48 -20.88 -15.70
C ALA A 4 8.67 -20.67 -16.65
N THR A 5 8.58 -21.22 -17.85
CA THR A 5 9.59 -21.08 -18.89
C THR A 5 9.51 -19.66 -19.45
N GLY A 6 10.33 -18.75 -18.94
CA GLY A 6 10.34 -17.34 -19.37
C GLY A 6 11.30 -16.49 -18.53
N PRO A 7 11.57 -15.25 -18.94
CA PRO A 7 12.39 -14.32 -18.17
C PRO A 7 11.72 -14.00 -16.82
N SER A 8 12.54 -13.65 -15.83
CA SER A 8 12.08 -13.15 -14.53
C SER A 8 12.88 -11.94 -14.11
N PHE A 9 12.23 -11.00 -13.43
CA PHE A 9 12.92 -9.99 -12.64
C PHE A 9 13.50 -10.65 -11.40
N TRP A 10 14.77 -10.36 -11.11
CA TRP A 10 15.47 -10.92 -9.96
C TRP A 10 16.65 -10.03 -9.55
N LEU A 11 16.80 -9.78 -8.26
CA LEU A 11 17.91 -9.01 -7.70
C LEU A 11 19.01 -9.90 -7.08
N GLY A 12 18.98 -11.21 -7.34
CA GLY A 12 19.96 -12.17 -6.81
C GLY A 12 19.64 -12.64 -5.38
N ASN A 13 20.60 -13.32 -4.75
CA ASN A 13 20.50 -13.84 -3.38
C ASN A 13 19.17 -14.61 -3.16
N GLU A 14 18.50 -14.35 -2.04
CA GLU A 14 17.21 -14.92 -1.66
C GLU A 14 16.02 -14.04 -2.11
N THR A 15 16.24 -13.11 -3.04
CA THR A 15 15.15 -12.26 -3.55
C THR A 15 14.21 -13.03 -4.48
N LEU A 16 12.94 -12.63 -4.51
CA LEU A 16 11.92 -13.32 -5.31
C LEU A 16 12.20 -13.17 -6.81
N LYS A 17 12.10 -14.28 -7.55
CA LYS A 17 12.05 -14.27 -9.01
C LYS A 17 10.63 -14.00 -9.47
N VAL A 18 10.37 -12.83 -10.05
CA VAL A 18 9.04 -12.46 -10.55
C VAL A 18 8.96 -12.73 -12.04
N PRO A 19 8.18 -13.73 -12.50
CA PRO A 19 8.11 -14.06 -13.91
C PRO A 19 7.44 -12.94 -14.69
N LEU A 20 7.98 -12.56 -15.86
CA LEU A 20 7.35 -11.53 -16.70
C LEU A 20 6.01 -12.00 -17.30
N ALA A 21 5.70 -13.30 -17.19
CA ALA A 21 4.40 -13.86 -17.47
C ALA A 21 3.28 -13.23 -16.60
N LEU A 22 3.61 -12.68 -15.43
CA LEU A 22 2.69 -11.89 -14.59
C LEU A 22 2.07 -10.75 -15.42
N PHE A 23 2.92 -9.93 -16.02
CA PHE A 23 2.47 -8.77 -16.80
C PHE A 23 1.76 -9.21 -18.08
N ALA A 24 2.22 -10.28 -18.74
CA ALA A 24 1.52 -10.84 -19.90
C ALA A 24 0.10 -11.32 -19.57
N LEU A 25 -0.11 -11.91 -18.39
CA LEU A 25 -1.44 -12.27 -17.89
C LEU A 25 -2.29 -11.04 -17.64
N ASN A 26 -1.72 -9.98 -17.04
CA ASN A 26 -2.43 -8.72 -16.80
C ASN A 26 -2.91 -8.07 -18.11
N ARG A 27 -2.04 -7.98 -19.13
CA ARG A 27 -2.42 -7.51 -20.47
C ARG A 27 -3.57 -8.33 -21.06
N ARG A 28 -3.51 -9.66 -20.94
CA ARG A 28 -4.58 -10.56 -21.41
C ARG A 28 -5.90 -10.30 -20.70
N ARG A 29 -5.89 -10.23 -19.36
CA ARG A 29 -7.07 -9.94 -18.53
C ARG A 29 -7.71 -8.60 -18.90
N LEU A 30 -6.89 -7.57 -19.14
CA LEU A 30 -7.37 -6.27 -19.59
C LEU A 30 -8.04 -6.36 -20.96
N CYS A 31 -7.40 -7.00 -21.95
CA CYS A 31 -8.00 -7.18 -23.27
C CYS A 31 -9.29 -7.99 -23.21
N GLU A 32 -9.35 -9.07 -22.41
CA GLU A 32 -10.56 -9.87 -22.20
C GLU A 32 -11.70 -9.04 -21.61
N ARG A 33 -11.40 -8.13 -20.68
CA ARG A 33 -12.39 -7.23 -20.09
C ARG A 33 -12.87 -6.18 -21.11
N LEU A 34 -11.94 -5.54 -21.83
CA LEU A 34 -12.26 -4.56 -22.87
C LEU A 34 -13.09 -5.16 -24.01
N ARG A 35 -12.81 -6.39 -24.45
CA ARG A 35 -13.60 -7.09 -25.49
C ARG A 35 -15.05 -7.35 -25.08
N LYS A 36 -15.35 -7.39 -23.77
CA LYS A 36 -16.72 -7.54 -23.25
C LYS A 36 -17.44 -6.20 -23.12
N ASN A 37 -16.74 -5.07 -23.18
CA ASN A 37 -17.36 -3.76 -23.09
C ASN A 37 -17.94 -3.36 -24.47
N PRO A 38 -19.26 -3.15 -24.59
CA PRO A 38 -19.91 -2.86 -25.86
C PRO A 38 -19.52 -1.52 -26.49
N ALA A 39 -18.90 -0.61 -25.73
CA ALA A 39 -18.40 0.67 -26.23
C ALA A 39 -17.02 0.55 -26.90
N VAL A 40 -16.33 -0.59 -26.74
CA VAL A 40 -15.02 -0.82 -27.33
C VAL A 40 -15.17 -1.22 -28.79
N GLN A 41 -14.53 -0.48 -29.69
CA GLN A 41 -14.54 -0.74 -31.13
C GLN A 41 -13.52 -1.83 -31.47
N ALA A 42 -13.83 -2.69 -32.44
CA ALA A 42 -12.82 -3.60 -33.02
C ALA A 42 -11.64 -2.79 -33.59
N GLY A 43 -10.43 -3.33 -33.49
CA GLY A 43 -9.19 -2.63 -33.85
C GLY A 43 -8.79 -1.50 -32.88
N SER A 44 -9.33 -1.49 -31.66
CA SER A 44 -8.88 -0.58 -30.60
C SER A 44 -7.48 -0.96 -30.12
N VAL A 45 -6.66 0.06 -29.82
CA VAL A 45 -5.32 -0.13 -29.25
C VAL A 45 -5.21 0.64 -27.94
N VAL A 46 -4.89 -0.04 -26.85
CA VAL A 46 -4.52 0.62 -25.60
C VAL A 46 -3.15 1.28 -25.76
N VAL A 47 -3.02 2.53 -25.31
CA VAL A 47 -1.76 3.27 -25.31
C VAL A 47 -1.50 3.82 -23.91
N LEU A 48 -0.40 3.36 -23.31
CA LEU A 48 0.08 3.83 -22.00
C LEU A 48 1.46 4.49 -22.17
N GLN A 49 1.67 5.58 -21.43
CA GLN A 49 2.95 6.28 -21.34
C GLN A 49 3.55 6.00 -19.96
N GLY A 50 4.79 5.48 -19.94
CA GLY A 50 5.52 5.27 -18.71
C GLY A 50 5.96 6.58 -18.06
N GLY A 51 6.50 6.47 -16.85
CA GLY A 51 7.15 7.56 -16.14
C GLY A 51 8.44 8.01 -16.83
N GLU A 52 8.86 9.22 -16.49
CA GLU A 52 10.09 9.85 -16.99
C GLU A 52 11.01 10.15 -15.80
N GLU A 53 12.33 10.23 -16.03
CA GLU A 53 13.24 10.71 -14.99
C GLU A 53 12.90 12.15 -14.62
N THR A 54 13.07 12.47 -13.35
CA THR A 54 12.86 13.83 -12.83
C THR A 54 14.08 14.28 -12.03
N GLN A 55 14.25 15.59 -11.91
CA GLN A 55 15.27 16.20 -11.07
C GLN A 55 14.64 16.99 -9.93
N ARG A 56 15.44 17.25 -8.89
CA ARG A 56 15.04 18.14 -7.81
C ARG A 56 15.02 19.58 -8.31
N TYR A 57 13.82 20.12 -8.49
CA TYR A 57 13.59 21.51 -8.94
C TYR A 57 14.34 21.81 -10.24
N CYS A 58 15.21 22.83 -10.27
CA CYS A 58 16.00 23.23 -11.43
C CYS A 58 17.45 22.72 -11.40
N THR A 59 17.75 21.74 -10.55
CA THR A 59 19.12 21.17 -10.41
C THR A 59 19.32 19.96 -11.33
N ASP A 60 20.54 19.42 -11.36
CA ASP A 60 20.89 18.15 -12.02
C ASP A 60 20.83 16.94 -11.05
N THR A 61 20.37 17.14 -9.82
CA THR A 61 20.22 16.04 -8.85
C THR A 61 19.01 15.18 -9.23
N GLY A 62 19.29 14.01 -9.82
CA GLY A 62 18.26 13.04 -10.20
C GLY A 62 17.49 12.50 -8.99
N VAL A 63 16.17 12.35 -9.17
CA VAL A 63 15.32 11.57 -8.27
C VAL A 63 15.40 10.12 -8.75
N LEU A 64 15.54 9.17 -7.81
CA LEU A 64 15.52 7.76 -8.17
C LEU A 64 14.18 7.42 -8.83
N PHE A 65 14.25 6.83 -10.03
CA PHE A 65 13.06 6.54 -10.81
C PHE A 65 12.29 5.33 -10.24
N ARG A 66 10.99 5.52 -10.05
CA ARG A 66 9.98 4.49 -9.79
C ARG A 66 8.91 4.61 -10.88
N GLN A 67 8.54 3.50 -11.49
CA GLN A 67 7.61 3.47 -12.62
C GLN A 67 6.19 3.94 -12.24
N GLU A 68 5.44 4.46 -13.22
CA GLU A 68 4.01 4.72 -13.07
C GLU A 68 3.24 3.39 -12.91
N SER A 69 2.31 3.33 -11.97
CA SER A 69 1.69 2.09 -11.48
C SER A 69 0.89 1.33 -12.53
N PHE A 70 0.10 2.00 -13.37
CA PHE A 70 -0.65 1.33 -14.44
C PHE A 70 0.28 0.81 -15.55
N PHE A 71 1.32 1.56 -15.90
CA PHE A 71 2.34 1.11 -16.84
C PHE A 71 3.12 -0.09 -16.31
N HIS A 72 3.50 -0.04 -15.03
CA HIS A 72 4.14 -1.16 -14.35
C HIS A 72 3.22 -2.40 -14.37
N TRP A 73 1.96 -2.26 -13.97
CA TRP A 73 0.99 -3.36 -13.95
C TRP A 73 0.85 -4.08 -15.29
N ALA A 74 0.93 -3.33 -16.40
CA ALA A 74 0.79 -3.87 -17.74
C ALA A 74 2.10 -4.45 -18.32
N PHE A 75 3.28 -3.93 -17.93
CA PHE A 75 4.53 -4.25 -18.62
C PHE A 75 5.72 -4.65 -17.75
N GLY A 76 5.73 -4.32 -16.45
CA GLY A 76 6.89 -4.56 -15.57
C GLY A 76 8.14 -3.75 -15.94
N VAL A 77 8.01 -2.74 -16.79
CA VAL A 77 9.19 -2.03 -17.33
C VAL A 77 9.81 -1.12 -16.29
N THR A 78 11.12 -1.23 -16.12
CA THR A 78 11.91 -0.49 -15.12
C THR A 78 12.59 0.74 -15.69
N GLU A 79 12.76 0.84 -17.01
CA GLU A 79 13.38 1.99 -17.65
C GLU A 79 12.40 3.18 -17.79
N PRO A 80 12.88 4.42 -17.60
CA PRO A 80 12.10 5.62 -17.82
C PRO A 80 11.92 5.93 -19.31
N GLY A 81 10.92 6.76 -19.63
CA GLY A 81 10.69 7.30 -20.96
C GLY A 81 10.14 6.31 -21.98
N CYS A 82 9.53 5.20 -21.52
CA CYS A 82 8.94 4.20 -22.41
C CYS A 82 7.46 4.47 -22.70
N TYR A 83 6.94 3.91 -23.80
CA TYR A 83 5.51 3.74 -24.04
C TYR A 83 5.19 2.27 -24.27
N GLY A 84 3.94 1.89 -24.09
CA GLY A 84 3.49 0.51 -24.20
C GLY A 84 2.12 0.49 -24.81
N THR A 85 1.94 -0.37 -25.81
CA THR A 85 0.66 -0.51 -26.51
C THR A 85 0.19 -1.95 -26.51
N MET A 86 -1.13 -2.14 -26.48
CA MET A 86 -1.77 -3.44 -26.59
C MET A 86 -2.90 -3.37 -27.61
N ASP A 87 -2.82 -4.21 -28.63
CA ASP A 87 -3.94 -4.43 -29.53
C ASP A 87 -5.03 -5.20 -28.79
N VAL A 88 -6.23 -4.63 -28.70
CA VAL A 88 -7.31 -5.20 -27.87
C VAL A 88 -7.78 -6.53 -28.44
N ASP A 89 -7.86 -6.68 -29.76
CA ASP A 89 -8.43 -7.87 -30.39
C ASP A 89 -7.50 -9.08 -30.31
N THR A 90 -6.20 -8.86 -30.56
CA THR A 90 -5.19 -9.93 -30.61
C THR A 90 -4.46 -10.12 -29.29
N GLY A 91 -4.41 -9.08 -28.43
CA GLY A 91 -3.57 -9.06 -27.24
C GLY A 91 -2.09 -8.78 -27.53
N MET A 92 -1.73 -8.49 -28.79
CA MET A 92 -0.35 -8.21 -29.18
C MET A 92 0.17 -6.96 -28.49
N SER A 93 1.29 -7.11 -27.79
CA SER A 93 1.95 -6.09 -26.99
C SER A 93 3.18 -5.52 -27.69
N THR A 94 3.35 -4.20 -27.64
CA THR A 94 4.52 -3.52 -28.20
C THR A 94 5.07 -2.52 -27.23
N LEU A 95 6.36 -2.63 -26.92
CA LEU A 95 7.09 -1.70 -26.07
C LEU A 95 7.86 -0.71 -26.94
N PHE A 96 7.79 0.57 -26.59
CA PHE A 96 8.56 1.63 -27.23
C PHE A 96 9.60 2.12 -26.24
N VAL A 97 10.88 1.96 -26.59
CA VAL A 97 12.02 2.32 -25.74
C VAL A 97 12.74 3.55 -26.28
N PRO A 98 13.37 4.39 -25.42
CA PRO A 98 14.13 5.53 -25.91
C PRO A 98 15.28 5.12 -26.84
N ARG A 99 15.51 5.91 -27.90
CA ARG A 99 16.73 5.81 -28.70
C ARG A 99 17.83 6.65 -28.06
N PHE A 100 18.76 5.99 -27.38
CA PHE A 100 19.82 6.70 -26.66
C PHE A 100 20.97 7.17 -27.56
N PRO A 101 21.59 8.33 -27.26
CA PRO A 101 22.80 8.78 -27.94
C PRO A 101 24.02 7.94 -27.52
N PRO A 102 25.11 7.92 -28.31
CA PRO A 102 26.32 7.16 -27.96
C PRO A 102 26.93 7.50 -26.60
N SER A 103 26.79 8.74 -26.12
CA SER A 103 27.29 9.16 -24.81
C SER A 103 26.64 8.42 -23.64
N HIS A 104 25.44 7.86 -23.81
CA HIS A 104 24.78 7.04 -22.79
C HIS A 104 25.65 5.84 -22.37
N ALA A 105 26.42 5.27 -23.31
CA ALA A 105 27.38 4.20 -23.04
C ALA A 105 28.49 4.60 -22.06
N THR A 106 28.83 5.89 -22.00
CA THR A 106 29.84 6.44 -21.09
C THR A 106 29.26 6.74 -19.70
N TRP A 107 28.05 7.31 -19.64
CA TRP A 107 27.50 7.85 -18.38
C TRP A 107 26.57 6.89 -17.64
N MET A 108 25.70 6.19 -18.37
CA MET A 108 24.57 5.45 -17.78
C MET A 108 24.73 3.94 -17.90
N GLY A 109 25.43 3.47 -18.93
CA GLY A 109 25.72 2.05 -19.13
C GLY A 109 25.42 1.57 -20.55
N LYS A 110 25.41 0.24 -20.73
CA LYS A 110 25.27 -0.40 -22.04
C LYS A 110 24.00 0.07 -22.77
N ILE A 111 24.14 0.50 -24.02
CA ILE A 111 22.99 0.72 -24.92
C ILE A 111 22.47 -0.65 -25.36
N HIS A 112 21.34 -1.06 -24.83
CA HIS A 112 20.69 -2.32 -25.14
C HIS A 112 19.92 -2.25 -26.47
N SER A 113 19.83 -3.38 -27.18
CA SER A 113 19.10 -3.48 -28.45
C SER A 113 17.59 -3.65 -28.22
N LYS A 114 16.79 -3.44 -29.27
CA LYS A 114 15.36 -3.73 -29.23
C LYS A 114 15.08 -5.20 -28.89
N GLU A 115 15.87 -6.12 -29.45
CA GLU A 115 15.75 -7.56 -29.16
C GLU A 115 16.04 -7.87 -27.69
N HIS A 116 17.01 -7.20 -27.07
CA HIS A 116 17.26 -7.36 -25.64
C HIS A 116 16.01 -7.04 -24.80
N PHE A 117 15.34 -5.92 -25.09
CA PHE A 117 14.12 -5.55 -24.36
C PHE A 117 12.94 -6.48 -24.67
N LYS A 118 12.86 -6.98 -25.91
CA LYS A 118 11.85 -7.96 -26.32
C LYS A 118 11.97 -9.24 -25.50
N GLU A 119 13.18 -9.77 -25.40
CA GLU A 119 13.51 -10.93 -24.58
C GLU A 119 13.33 -10.64 -23.09
N LYS A 120 13.79 -9.48 -22.60
CA LYS A 120 13.71 -9.09 -21.18
C LYS A 120 12.28 -9.01 -20.68
N TYR A 121 11.38 -8.38 -21.44
CA TYR A 121 10.01 -8.09 -21.02
C TYR A 121 8.97 -9.06 -21.58
N ALA A 122 9.39 -10.05 -22.39
CA ALA A 122 8.51 -11.02 -23.03
C ALA A 122 7.30 -10.34 -23.72
N VAL A 123 7.58 -9.27 -24.47
CA VAL A 123 6.62 -8.57 -25.32
C VAL A 123 6.74 -9.04 -26.77
N ASP A 124 5.71 -8.83 -27.58
CA ASP A 124 5.67 -9.37 -28.94
C ASP A 124 6.56 -8.57 -29.90
N ASP A 125 6.67 -7.26 -29.67
CA ASP A 125 7.46 -6.34 -30.48
C ASP A 125 8.09 -5.21 -29.65
N VAL A 126 9.21 -4.68 -30.13
CA VAL A 126 9.89 -3.51 -29.54
C VAL A 126 10.27 -2.53 -30.64
N GLN A 127 9.91 -1.26 -30.45
CA GLN A 127 10.23 -0.15 -31.35
C GLN A 127 10.83 1.01 -30.57
N TYR A 128 11.30 2.06 -31.26
CA TYR A 128 11.77 3.26 -30.57
C TYR A 128 10.64 4.26 -30.31
N THR A 129 10.73 5.04 -29.24
CA THR A 129 9.70 6.04 -28.91
C THR A 129 9.49 7.09 -29.99
N ASP A 130 10.55 7.45 -30.73
CA ASP A 130 10.49 8.36 -31.88
C ASP A 130 9.75 7.76 -33.10
N GLU A 131 9.47 6.45 -33.10
CA GLU A 131 8.77 5.74 -34.18
C GLU A 131 7.28 5.49 -33.88
N ILE A 132 6.79 5.83 -32.67
CA ILE A 132 5.45 5.43 -32.18
C ILE A 132 4.31 5.82 -33.13
N ALA A 133 4.30 7.06 -33.63
CA ALA A 133 3.24 7.53 -34.53
C ALA A 133 3.26 6.77 -35.87
N SER A 134 4.44 6.48 -36.41
CA SER A 134 4.59 5.72 -37.67
C SER A 134 4.11 4.28 -37.50
N VAL A 135 4.51 3.64 -36.40
CA VAL A 135 4.11 2.26 -36.08
C VAL A 135 2.60 2.16 -35.90
N LEU A 136 2.00 3.04 -35.09
CA LEU A 136 0.55 3.05 -34.90
C LEU A 136 -0.21 3.36 -36.20
N THR A 137 0.29 4.29 -37.03
CA THR A 137 -0.31 4.56 -38.34
C THR A 137 -0.31 3.31 -39.22
N SER A 138 0.81 2.57 -39.25
CA SER A 138 0.91 1.34 -40.05
C SER A 138 -0.06 0.23 -39.62
N ARG A 139 -0.50 0.25 -38.36
CA ARG A 139 -1.48 -0.70 -37.81
C ARG A 139 -2.93 -0.29 -38.05
N SER A 140 -3.18 0.96 -38.46
CA SER A 140 -4.50 1.49 -38.77
C SER A 140 -5.55 1.24 -37.66
N PRO A 141 -5.27 1.59 -36.39
CA PRO A 141 -6.22 1.39 -35.30
C PRO A 141 -7.49 2.22 -35.51
N SER A 142 -8.63 1.69 -35.09
CA SER A 142 -9.90 2.43 -35.13
C SER A 142 -9.93 3.57 -34.11
N VAL A 143 -9.43 3.29 -32.91
CA VAL A 143 -9.33 4.23 -31.79
C VAL A 143 -8.17 3.86 -30.87
N LEU A 144 -7.50 4.86 -30.32
CA LEU A 144 -6.52 4.70 -29.25
C LEU A 144 -7.24 4.87 -27.90
N LEU A 145 -7.13 3.86 -27.03
CA LEU A 145 -7.65 3.91 -25.67
C LEU A 145 -6.54 4.38 -24.74
N THR A 146 -6.71 5.57 -24.17
CA THR A 146 -5.72 6.22 -23.30
C THR A 146 -6.23 6.29 -21.86
N LEU A 147 -5.31 6.41 -20.91
CA LEU A 147 -5.63 6.37 -19.48
C LEU A 147 -5.94 7.77 -18.94
N ARG A 148 -7.20 8.04 -18.61
CA ARG A 148 -7.59 9.24 -17.87
C ARG A 148 -8.73 8.94 -16.91
N GLY A 149 -8.55 9.29 -15.65
CA GLY A 149 -9.55 9.11 -14.60
C GLY A 149 -9.08 9.73 -13.29
N VAL A 150 -9.93 9.74 -12.28
CA VAL A 150 -9.63 10.35 -10.98
C VAL A 150 -9.24 9.26 -10.00
N ASN A 151 -8.07 9.38 -9.38
CA ASN A 151 -7.73 8.57 -8.22
C ASN A 151 -8.53 9.08 -7.00
N THR A 152 -9.25 8.19 -6.33
CA THR A 152 -10.28 8.54 -5.33
C THR A 152 -9.73 8.90 -3.96
N ASP A 153 -8.42 8.71 -3.74
CA ASP A 153 -7.72 9.08 -2.50
C ASP A 153 -7.01 10.42 -2.62
N SER A 154 -6.30 10.63 -3.72
CA SER A 154 -5.54 11.86 -3.99
C SER A 154 -6.37 12.96 -4.66
N GLY A 155 -7.50 12.61 -5.29
CA GLY A 155 -8.26 13.51 -6.18
C GLY A 155 -7.52 13.87 -7.48
N SER A 156 -6.33 13.32 -7.71
CA SER A 156 -5.52 13.61 -8.90
C SER A 156 -6.09 12.93 -10.13
N THR A 157 -6.00 13.60 -11.28
CA THR A 157 -6.35 13.02 -12.58
C THR A 157 -5.13 12.29 -13.15
N CYS A 158 -5.28 11.02 -13.52
CA CYS A 158 -4.24 10.25 -14.21
C CYS A 158 -3.83 10.96 -15.51
N ARG A 159 -2.51 11.05 -15.73
CA ARG A 159 -1.93 11.68 -16.93
C ARG A 159 -2.20 10.80 -18.15
N GLU A 160 -2.93 11.36 -19.11
CA GLU A 160 -3.18 10.71 -20.39
C GLU A 160 -1.90 10.61 -21.22
N ALA A 161 -1.69 9.46 -21.88
CA ALA A 161 -0.57 9.26 -22.79
C ALA A 161 -0.65 10.25 -23.97
N SER A 162 0.48 10.88 -24.30
CA SER A 162 0.59 11.78 -25.44
C SER A 162 1.92 11.60 -26.15
N PHE A 163 1.93 11.74 -27.48
CA PHE A 163 3.13 11.67 -28.31
C PHE A 163 2.95 12.53 -29.56
N GLU A 164 4.07 12.92 -30.19
CA GLU A 164 4.03 13.73 -31.41
C GLU A 164 3.24 13.01 -32.53
N GLY A 165 2.19 13.65 -33.03
CA GLY A 165 1.31 13.08 -34.05
C GLY A 165 0.09 12.31 -33.55
N ILE A 166 -0.11 12.18 -32.22
CA ILE A 166 -1.31 11.53 -31.65
C ILE A 166 -2.62 12.18 -32.10
N SER A 167 -2.60 13.48 -32.40
CA SER A 167 -3.75 14.26 -32.91
C SER A 167 -4.29 13.78 -34.27
N LYS A 168 -3.57 12.92 -34.99
CA LYS A 168 -4.02 12.28 -36.23
C LYS A 168 -4.88 11.04 -36.00
N PHE A 169 -5.00 10.58 -34.76
CA PHE A 169 -5.76 9.40 -34.37
C PHE A 169 -7.05 9.79 -33.66
N ASN A 170 -8.05 8.91 -33.73
CA ASN A 170 -9.17 8.97 -32.81
C ASN A 170 -8.69 8.49 -31.44
N VAL A 171 -8.97 9.26 -30.40
CA VAL A 171 -8.57 8.94 -29.02
C VAL A 171 -9.81 8.89 -28.14
N ASN A 172 -9.91 7.84 -27.31
CA ASN A 172 -10.88 7.75 -26.24
C ASN A 172 -10.12 7.59 -24.91
N ASN A 173 -10.39 8.49 -23.97
CA ASN A 173 -9.72 8.52 -22.68
C ASN A 173 -10.63 8.16 -21.51
N THR A 174 -11.85 7.70 -21.77
CA THR A 174 -12.86 7.43 -20.73
C THR A 174 -13.05 5.94 -20.47
N ILE A 175 -12.89 5.09 -21.48
CA ILE A 175 -13.15 3.65 -21.38
C ILE A 175 -12.08 2.94 -20.55
N LEU A 176 -10.80 3.26 -20.78
CA LEU A 176 -9.70 2.45 -20.26
C LEU A 176 -9.62 2.47 -18.72
N HIS A 177 -9.74 3.63 -18.11
CA HIS A 177 -9.50 3.81 -16.68
C HIS A 177 -10.35 2.88 -15.78
N PRO A 178 -11.69 2.87 -15.86
CA PRO A 178 -12.49 1.98 -15.01
C PRO A 178 -12.16 0.50 -15.25
N GLU A 179 -11.79 0.11 -16.47
CA GLU A 179 -11.54 -1.30 -16.81
C GLU A 179 -10.19 -1.80 -16.29
N ILE A 180 -9.13 -1.01 -16.45
CA ILE A 180 -7.80 -1.36 -15.93
C ILE A 180 -7.73 -1.25 -14.40
N VAL A 181 -8.46 -0.29 -13.82
CA VAL A 181 -8.64 -0.21 -12.36
C VAL A 181 -9.27 -1.48 -11.83
N GLU A 182 -10.36 -1.95 -12.44
CA GLU A 182 -11.02 -3.17 -11.98
C GLU A 182 -10.13 -4.41 -12.13
N CYS A 183 -9.31 -4.49 -13.17
CA CYS A 183 -8.31 -5.56 -13.27
C CYS A 183 -7.26 -5.51 -12.14
N ARG A 184 -6.89 -4.33 -11.65
CA ARG A 184 -5.94 -4.14 -10.53
C ARG A 184 -6.55 -4.45 -9.17
N VAL A 185 -7.86 -4.27 -8.98
CA VAL A 185 -8.56 -4.63 -7.74
C VAL A 185 -8.36 -6.12 -7.41
N PHE A 186 -8.45 -6.98 -8.43
CA PHE A 186 -8.33 -8.43 -8.28
C PHE A 186 -6.93 -8.92 -8.63
N LYS A 187 -6.20 -9.42 -7.63
CA LYS A 187 -4.84 -9.91 -7.80
C LYS A 187 -4.85 -11.32 -8.39
N THR A 188 -3.95 -11.56 -9.33
CA THR A 188 -3.63 -12.90 -9.82
C THR A 188 -2.73 -13.64 -8.84
N ASP A 189 -2.66 -14.96 -8.94
CA ASP A 189 -1.75 -15.76 -8.10
C ASP A 189 -0.29 -15.31 -8.21
N MET A 190 0.15 -14.88 -9.41
CA MET A 190 1.49 -14.36 -9.61
C MET A 190 1.73 -13.03 -8.90
N GLU A 191 0.72 -12.15 -8.82
CA GLU A 191 0.79 -10.92 -8.03
C GLU A 191 0.77 -11.23 -6.52
N LEU A 192 -0.05 -12.20 -6.09
CA LEU A 192 -0.11 -12.64 -4.70
C LEU A 192 1.22 -13.22 -4.21
N GLU A 193 1.97 -13.94 -5.05
CA GLU A 193 3.32 -14.40 -4.68
C GLU A 193 4.28 -13.24 -4.40
N VAL A 194 4.17 -12.12 -5.13
CA VAL A 194 4.97 -10.93 -4.86
C VAL A 194 4.53 -10.27 -3.55
N LEU A 195 3.22 -10.17 -3.31
CA LEU A 195 2.67 -9.59 -2.08
C LEU A 195 2.97 -10.43 -0.83
N ARG A 196 2.99 -11.77 -0.95
CA ARG A 196 3.49 -12.67 0.10
C ARG A 196 4.97 -12.41 0.39
N TYR A 197 5.77 -12.20 -0.65
CA TYR A 197 7.19 -11.87 -0.48
C TYR A 197 7.40 -10.50 0.17
N THR A 198 6.64 -9.48 -0.23
CA THR A 198 6.77 -8.15 0.37
C THR A 198 6.41 -8.19 1.85
N ASN A 199 5.30 -8.86 2.16
CA ASN A 199 4.88 -9.09 3.54
C ASN A 199 5.89 -9.87 4.37
N LYS A 200 6.49 -10.93 3.81
CA LYS A 200 7.52 -11.71 4.49
C LYS A 200 8.70 -10.82 4.90
N ILE A 201 9.28 -10.09 3.95
CA ILE A 201 10.47 -9.27 4.23
C ILE A 201 10.14 -8.12 5.20
N SER A 202 9.03 -7.41 4.99
CA SER A 202 8.61 -6.32 5.89
C SER A 202 8.28 -6.85 7.29
N SER A 203 7.69 -8.04 7.41
CA SER A 203 7.46 -8.70 8.71
C SER A 203 8.76 -9.04 9.42
N GLU A 204 9.73 -9.62 8.70
CA GLU A 204 11.06 -9.91 9.24
C GLU A 204 11.77 -8.62 9.70
N ALA A 205 11.66 -7.53 8.93
CA ALA A 205 12.21 -6.23 9.27
C ALA A 205 11.57 -5.63 10.53
N HIS A 206 10.24 -5.70 10.67
CA HIS A 206 9.53 -5.29 11.90
C HIS A 206 9.99 -6.07 13.13
N GLN A 207 10.23 -7.38 12.99
CA GLN A 207 10.76 -8.19 14.09
C GLN A 207 12.20 -7.77 14.47
N GLU A 208 13.07 -7.46 13.51
CA GLU A 208 14.40 -6.94 13.82
C GLU A 208 14.34 -5.55 14.47
N VAL A 209 13.39 -4.70 14.09
CA VAL A 209 13.14 -3.41 14.75
C VAL A 209 12.70 -3.61 16.20
N MET A 210 11.73 -4.49 16.47
CA MET A 210 11.30 -4.82 17.84
C MET A 210 12.45 -5.36 18.72
N LYS A 211 13.36 -6.16 18.16
CA LYS A 211 14.57 -6.64 18.88
C LYS A 211 15.63 -5.55 19.05
N ALA A 212 15.64 -4.54 18.19
CA ALA A 212 16.67 -3.52 18.15
C ALA A 212 16.38 -2.34 19.06
N VAL A 213 15.12 -1.93 19.15
CA VAL A 213 14.66 -0.73 19.85
C VAL A 213 15.16 -0.69 21.30
N LYS A 214 15.59 0.49 21.72
CA LYS A 214 16.00 0.78 23.10
C LYS A 214 15.56 2.18 23.47
N VAL A 215 15.21 2.37 24.74
CA VAL A 215 15.05 3.69 25.33
C VAL A 215 16.32 4.53 25.09
N GLY A 216 16.13 5.78 24.68
CA GLY A 216 17.19 6.73 24.34
C GLY A 216 17.54 6.80 22.86
N MET A 217 17.10 5.84 22.03
CA MET A 217 17.24 5.91 20.57
C MET A 217 16.28 6.96 19.98
N LYS A 218 16.61 7.44 18.79
CA LYS A 218 15.71 8.24 17.95
C LYS A 218 14.80 7.33 17.13
N GLU A 219 13.59 7.79 16.85
CA GLU A 219 12.63 7.09 15.99
C GLU A 219 13.24 6.77 14.61
N TYR A 220 13.94 7.72 13.99
CA TYR A 220 14.58 7.52 12.68
C TYR A 220 15.65 6.40 12.67
N GLU A 221 16.21 6.01 13.82
CA GLU A 221 17.16 4.89 13.86
C GLU A 221 16.46 3.56 13.55
N MET A 222 15.17 3.46 13.89
CA MET A 222 14.33 2.29 13.61
C MET A 222 13.84 2.31 12.16
N GLU A 223 13.47 3.47 11.62
CA GLU A 223 13.23 3.68 10.18
C GLU A 223 14.44 3.21 9.36
N SER A 224 15.63 3.71 9.70
CA SER A 224 16.86 3.37 8.98
C SER A 224 17.18 1.87 9.05
N LEU A 225 16.97 1.23 10.21
CA LEU A 225 17.17 -0.21 10.36
C LEU A 225 16.18 -1.02 9.51
N PHE A 226 14.91 -0.62 9.50
CA PHE A 226 13.87 -1.26 8.70
C PHE A 226 14.23 -1.20 7.22
N GLU A 227 14.49 0.00 6.68
CA GLU A 227 14.86 0.19 5.28
C GLU A 227 16.14 -0.56 4.92
N HIS A 228 17.13 -0.58 5.83
CA HIS A 228 18.35 -1.33 5.62
C HIS A 228 18.09 -2.84 5.50
N TYR A 229 17.22 -3.41 6.35
CA TYR A 229 16.84 -4.81 6.26
C TYR A 229 16.13 -5.10 4.94
N CYS A 230 15.07 -4.33 4.64
CA CYS A 230 14.25 -4.46 3.44
C CYS A 230 15.10 -4.39 2.17
N PHE A 231 16.02 -3.44 2.09
CA PHE A 231 16.86 -3.30 0.91
C PHE A 231 17.95 -4.39 0.83
N SER A 232 18.71 -4.61 1.91
CA SER A 232 19.86 -5.50 1.87
C SER A 232 19.49 -6.99 1.82
N ARG A 233 18.37 -7.39 2.44
CA ARG A 233 17.88 -8.79 2.47
C ARG A 233 16.78 -9.03 1.45
N GLY A 234 15.93 -8.03 1.23
CA GLY A 234 14.76 -8.14 0.35
C GLY A 234 14.93 -7.57 -1.06
N GLY A 235 16.01 -6.80 -1.31
CA GLY A 235 16.14 -6.07 -2.58
C GLY A 235 15.12 -4.94 -2.75
N MET A 236 14.43 -4.53 -1.69
CA MET A 236 13.43 -3.46 -1.71
C MET A 236 14.12 -2.10 -1.65
N ARG A 237 14.45 -1.55 -2.82
CA ARG A 237 15.15 -0.27 -2.92
C ARG A 237 14.28 0.93 -2.52
N HIS A 238 12.96 0.78 -2.64
CA HIS A 238 11.98 1.77 -2.22
C HIS A 238 11.15 1.21 -1.06
N SER A 239 10.70 2.09 -0.19
CA SER A 239 9.59 1.85 0.72
C SER A 239 8.28 2.19 0.00
N SER A 240 7.17 1.55 0.36
CA SER A 240 5.86 1.79 -0.25
C SER A 240 5.32 3.19 0.04
N TYR A 241 5.75 3.77 1.16
CA TYR A 241 5.45 5.11 1.67
C TYR A 241 6.56 5.54 2.65
N THR A 242 6.54 6.79 3.09
CA THR A 242 7.45 7.28 4.14
C THR A 242 7.16 6.56 5.45
N CYS A 243 8.18 5.93 6.04
CA CYS A 243 8.04 5.22 7.31
C CYS A 243 7.52 6.13 8.43
N ILE A 244 6.57 5.61 9.20
CA ILE A 244 5.93 6.31 10.31
C ILE A 244 6.43 5.65 11.61
N CYS A 245 7.34 6.30 12.32
CA CYS A 245 7.96 5.74 13.54
C CYS A 245 7.52 6.51 14.80
N GLY A 246 6.22 6.57 15.09
CA GLY A 246 5.71 7.38 16.20
C GLY A 246 5.95 6.76 17.59
N SER A 247 6.62 7.48 18.49
CA SER A 247 6.82 7.08 19.90
C SER A 247 6.12 8.03 20.88
N GLY A 248 5.55 7.50 21.96
CA GLY A 248 4.78 8.28 22.93
C GLY A 248 3.58 8.95 22.26
N GLU A 249 3.36 10.24 22.52
CA GLU A 249 2.26 11.01 21.93
C GLU A 249 2.26 11.06 20.39
N ASN A 250 3.42 10.91 19.74
CA ASN A 250 3.51 10.87 18.27
C ASN A 250 2.75 9.69 17.66
N SER A 251 2.52 8.62 18.43
CA SER A 251 1.71 7.49 17.97
C SER A 251 0.22 7.82 17.76
N ALA A 252 -0.26 8.99 18.22
CA ALA A 252 -1.59 9.51 17.90
C ALA A 252 -1.65 10.32 16.59
N VAL A 253 -0.50 10.58 15.95
CA VAL A 253 -0.41 11.33 14.69
C VAL A 253 -0.33 10.33 13.53
N LEU A 254 -1.46 10.15 12.84
CA LEU A 254 -1.67 9.00 11.94
C LEU A 254 -0.60 8.83 10.85
N HIS A 255 -0.22 9.91 10.17
CA HIS A 255 0.84 9.94 9.15
C HIS A 255 2.04 10.77 9.63
N TYR A 256 2.54 10.48 10.84
CA TYR A 256 3.80 11.02 11.34
C TYR A 256 5.01 10.61 10.46
N GLY A 257 6.20 11.17 10.66
CA GLY A 257 7.41 10.82 9.89
C GLY A 257 7.64 11.61 8.61
N HIS A 258 6.66 12.36 8.13
CA HIS A 258 6.86 13.31 7.04
C HIS A 258 7.84 14.44 7.42
N ALA A 259 8.31 15.22 6.43
CA ALA A 259 9.35 16.24 6.64
C ALA A 259 9.07 17.31 7.72
N GLY A 260 7.80 17.53 8.10
CA GLY A 260 7.43 18.47 9.16
C GLY A 260 7.43 17.86 10.57
N ALA A 261 7.49 16.53 10.67
CA ALA A 261 7.53 15.74 11.89
C ALA A 261 8.40 14.49 11.65
N PRO A 262 9.71 14.66 11.43
CA PRO A 262 10.53 13.73 10.62
C PRO A 262 11.15 12.59 11.43
N ASN A 263 10.37 11.89 12.26
CA ASN A 263 10.84 10.79 13.10
C ASN A 263 12.04 11.17 14.00
N ASP A 264 12.05 12.37 14.59
CA ASP A 264 13.19 12.91 15.33
C ASP A 264 13.02 12.92 16.85
N LYS A 265 11.92 12.38 17.40
CA LYS A 265 11.73 12.27 18.85
C LYS A 265 12.61 11.15 19.39
N THR A 266 13.09 11.36 20.62
CA THR A 266 13.78 10.32 21.39
C THR A 266 12.73 9.42 22.05
N ILE A 267 12.87 8.11 21.84
CA ILE A 267 12.05 7.07 22.44
C ILE A 267 12.35 7.02 23.95
N GLN A 268 11.34 7.22 24.79
CA GLN A 268 11.48 7.26 26.25
C GLN A 268 11.01 5.95 26.91
N ASP A 269 11.44 5.75 28.15
CA ASP A 269 10.88 4.68 28.98
C ASP A 269 9.38 4.92 29.24
N GLY A 270 8.58 3.87 29.07
CA GLY A 270 7.12 3.95 29.19
C GLY A 270 6.37 4.41 27.93
N ASP A 271 7.05 4.84 26.87
CA ASP A 271 6.39 5.16 25.60
C ASP A 271 5.74 3.91 24.98
N MET A 272 4.58 4.09 24.34
CA MET A 272 4.14 3.19 23.28
C MET A 272 4.81 3.62 21.97
N CYS A 273 5.30 2.66 21.20
CA CYS A 273 5.71 2.85 19.81
C CYS A 273 4.60 2.31 18.90
N VAL A 274 4.24 3.09 17.88
CA VAL A 274 3.40 2.67 16.75
C VAL A 274 4.22 2.87 15.49
N PHE A 275 4.77 1.78 14.99
CA PHE A 275 5.65 1.78 13.84
C PHE A 275 4.94 1.17 12.64
N ASP A 276 4.67 2.02 11.67
CA ASP A 276 3.94 1.72 10.46
C ASP A 276 4.92 1.91 9.28
N MET A 277 5.34 0.76 8.73
CA MET A 277 6.41 0.68 7.75
C MET A 277 6.21 -0.51 6.80
N GLY A 278 6.41 -0.27 5.50
CA GLY A 278 6.27 -1.28 4.46
C GLY A 278 7.25 -1.09 3.31
N GLY A 279 7.95 -2.15 2.92
CA GLY A 279 8.85 -2.16 1.78
C GLY A 279 8.13 -2.39 0.45
N GLU A 280 8.73 -1.89 -0.64
CA GLU A 280 8.24 -2.11 -2.02
C GLU A 280 9.22 -3.01 -2.79
N TYR A 281 8.74 -4.14 -3.32
CA TYR A 281 9.53 -5.01 -4.20
C TYR A 281 8.97 -4.97 -5.61
N TYR A 282 9.79 -4.46 -6.54
CA TYR A 282 9.42 -4.35 -7.95
C TYR A 282 8.06 -3.66 -8.15
N CYS A 283 7.84 -2.51 -7.49
CA CYS A 283 6.59 -1.74 -7.50
C CYS A 283 5.39 -2.40 -6.78
N PHE A 284 5.53 -3.57 -6.16
CA PHE A 284 4.49 -4.15 -5.31
C PHE A 284 4.70 -3.77 -3.86
N ALA A 285 3.64 -3.28 -3.22
CA ALA A 285 3.67 -2.77 -1.85
C ALA A 285 3.55 -3.88 -0.79
N SER A 286 3.83 -3.48 0.44
CA SER A 286 3.36 -4.08 1.69
C SER A 286 3.05 -2.93 2.65
N ASP A 287 2.15 -3.16 3.62
CA ASP A 287 1.74 -2.17 4.60
C ASP A 287 1.50 -2.84 5.96
N ILE A 288 2.36 -2.56 6.94
CA ILE A 288 2.35 -3.26 8.22
C ILE A 288 2.62 -2.27 9.34
N THR A 289 1.70 -2.26 10.31
CA THR A 289 1.86 -1.53 11.57
C THR A 289 2.06 -2.48 12.75
N CYS A 290 3.11 -2.23 13.53
CA CYS A 290 3.38 -2.88 14.81
C CYS A 290 3.32 -1.87 15.96
N SER A 291 2.55 -2.19 16.99
CA SER A 291 2.49 -1.41 18.23
C SER A 291 3.12 -2.17 19.39
N PHE A 292 3.99 -1.54 20.17
CA PHE A 292 4.69 -2.20 21.28
C PHE A 292 5.23 -1.21 22.32
N PRO A 293 5.46 -1.61 23.58
CA PRO A 293 6.06 -0.77 24.61
C PRO A 293 7.55 -0.58 24.33
N ALA A 294 8.03 0.65 24.33
CA ALA A 294 9.43 0.98 24.03
C ALA A 294 10.46 0.24 24.90
N ASN A 295 10.09 -0.10 26.13
CA ASN A 295 10.93 -0.81 27.11
C ASN A 295 10.73 -2.34 27.11
N GLY A 296 9.88 -2.86 26.21
CA GLY A 296 9.62 -4.28 26.06
C GLY A 296 8.68 -4.89 27.09
N LYS A 297 7.99 -4.09 27.93
CA LYS A 297 7.00 -4.57 28.89
C LYS A 297 5.74 -3.70 28.92
N PHE A 298 4.59 -4.31 28.66
CA PHE A 298 3.33 -3.58 28.67
C PHE A 298 2.93 -3.24 30.11
N THR A 299 2.59 -1.97 30.36
CA THR A 299 1.84 -1.58 31.55
C THR A 299 0.40 -2.08 31.47
N LEU A 300 -0.35 -2.02 32.58
CA LEU A 300 -1.76 -2.42 32.58
C LEU A 300 -2.63 -1.60 31.62
N ASP A 301 -2.43 -0.28 31.57
CA ASP A 301 -3.17 0.60 30.66
C ASP A 301 -2.78 0.33 29.20
N GLN A 302 -1.48 0.16 28.90
CA GLN A 302 -1.01 -0.18 27.55
C GLN A 302 -1.56 -1.53 27.08
N LYS A 303 -1.48 -2.55 27.92
CA LYS A 303 -2.03 -3.88 27.63
C LYS A 303 -3.52 -3.81 27.32
N ALA A 304 -4.30 -3.08 28.12
CA ALA A 304 -5.74 -2.99 27.95
C ALA A 304 -6.14 -2.36 26.59
N ILE A 305 -5.48 -1.26 26.20
CA ILE A 305 -5.73 -0.63 24.90
C ILE A 305 -5.22 -1.51 23.75
N TYR A 306 -4.05 -2.12 23.91
CA TYR A 306 -3.46 -3.01 22.92
C TYR A 306 -4.34 -4.23 22.63
N GLU A 307 -4.79 -4.92 23.67
CA GLU A 307 -5.67 -6.10 23.54
C GLU A 307 -7.05 -5.72 22.98
N ALA A 308 -7.54 -4.49 23.22
CA ALA A 308 -8.76 -4.00 22.60
C ALA A 308 -8.64 -3.88 21.08
N VAL A 309 -7.54 -3.31 20.60
CA VAL A 309 -7.25 -3.22 19.17
C VAL A 309 -7.05 -4.62 18.58
N LEU A 310 -6.29 -5.50 19.25
CA LEU A 310 -6.09 -6.88 18.82
C LEU A 310 -7.41 -7.65 18.71
N ARG A 311 -8.35 -7.45 19.64
CA ARG A 311 -9.69 -8.05 19.58
C ARG A 311 -10.44 -7.61 18.32
N SER A 312 -10.43 -6.31 18.02
CA SER A 312 -11.11 -5.78 16.83
C SER A 312 -10.48 -6.29 15.52
N CYS A 313 -9.15 -6.32 15.43
CA CYS A 313 -8.42 -6.81 14.27
C CYS A 313 -8.77 -8.28 14.00
N ARG A 314 -8.69 -9.15 15.02
CA ARG A 314 -9.06 -10.57 14.89
C ARG A 314 -10.54 -10.78 14.57
N ALA A 315 -11.43 -9.99 15.15
CA ALA A 315 -12.86 -10.08 14.87
C ALA A 315 -13.18 -9.73 13.41
N VAL A 316 -12.59 -8.64 12.89
CA VAL A 316 -12.70 -8.25 11.47
C VAL A 316 -12.17 -9.38 10.59
N MET A 317 -10.92 -9.80 10.78
CA MET A 317 -10.29 -10.86 10.00
C MET A 317 -11.11 -12.17 10.00
N SER A 318 -11.68 -12.55 11.14
CA SER A 318 -12.53 -13.76 11.24
C SER A 318 -13.89 -13.64 10.53
N THR A 319 -14.35 -12.42 10.29
CA THR A 319 -15.63 -12.12 9.63
C THR A 319 -15.47 -11.93 8.12
N MET A 320 -14.29 -11.52 7.67
CA MET A 320 -13.98 -11.29 6.25
C MET A 320 -14.18 -12.56 5.42
N LYS A 321 -15.03 -12.44 4.41
CA LYS A 321 -15.31 -13.44 3.38
C LYS A 321 -16.08 -12.77 2.22
N PRO A 322 -16.27 -13.43 1.08
CA PRO A 322 -17.02 -12.87 -0.04
C PRO A 322 -18.44 -12.43 0.36
N GLY A 323 -18.85 -11.27 -0.16
CA GLY A 323 -20.16 -10.67 0.07
C GLY A 323 -20.30 -9.84 1.35
N VAL A 324 -19.28 -9.79 2.21
CA VAL A 324 -19.29 -8.90 3.38
C VAL A 324 -19.08 -7.45 2.94
N TRP A 325 -19.85 -6.52 3.50
CA TRP A 325 -19.70 -5.10 3.19
C TRP A 325 -18.59 -4.47 4.05
N TRP A 326 -17.58 -3.84 3.44
CA TRP A 326 -16.43 -3.28 4.17
C TRP A 326 -16.80 -2.24 5.24
N PRO A 327 -17.76 -1.33 5.01
CA PRO A 327 -18.30 -0.45 6.04
C PRO A 327 -18.84 -1.15 7.29
N ASP A 328 -19.41 -2.35 7.16
CA ASP A 328 -19.88 -3.11 8.33
C ASP A 328 -18.71 -3.66 9.15
N MET A 329 -17.57 -3.93 8.52
CA MET A 329 -16.34 -4.28 9.24
C MET A 329 -15.81 -3.09 10.04
N HIS A 330 -15.85 -1.88 9.49
CA HIS A 330 -15.47 -0.66 10.22
C HIS A 330 -16.36 -0.45 11.45
N ARG A 331 -17.69 -0.58 11.28
CA ARG A 331 -18.64 -0.49 12.40
C ARG A 331 -18.45 -1.61 13.43
N LEU A 332 -18.04 -2.80 13.00
CA LEU A 332 -17.68 -3.90 13.92
C LEU A 332 -16.47 -3.52 14.78
N ALA A 333 -15.42 -2.95 14.18
CA ALA A 333 -14.25 -2.49 14.91
C ALA A 333 -14.63 -1.37 15.90
N ASP A 334 -15.37 -0.34 15.45
CA ASP A 334 -15.88 0.73 16.30
C ASP A 334 -16.62 0.20 17.54
N ARG A 335 -17.57 -0.72 17.33
CA ARG A 335 -18.34 -1.32 18.41
C ARG A 335 -17.44 -2.04 19.40
N ILE A 336 -16.48 -2.83 18.93
CA ILE A 336 -15.54 -3.55 19.79
C ILE A 336 -14.68 -2.58 20.60
N HIS A 337 -14.16 -1.51 19.99
CA HIS A 337 -13.40 -0.49 20.71
C HIS A 337 -14.24 0.16 21.81
N LEU A 338 -15.48 0.53 21.52
CA LEU A 338 -16.39 1.11 22.51
C LEU A 338 -16.72 0.15 23.66
N GLU A 339 -16.92 -1.14 23.37
CA GLU A 339 -17.10 -2.17 24.40
C GLU A 339 -15.88 -2.27 25.32
N GLU A 340 -14.67 -2.31 24.76
CA GLU A 340 -13.44 -2.44 25.55
C GLU A 340 -13.13 -1.16 26.33
N LEU A 341 -13.26 0.02 25.73
CA LEU A 341 -13.10 1.30 26.42
C LEU A 341 -14.14 1.47 27.55
N THR A 342 -15.31 0.86 27.43
CA THR A 342 -16.30 0.78 28.52
C THR A 342 -15.83 -0.18 29.63
N ARG A 343 -15.26 -1.35 29.29
CA ARG A 343 -14.69 -2.28 30.28
C ARG A 343 -13.49 -1.70 31.03
N ILE A 344 -12.67 -0.92 30.35
CA ILE A 344 -11.52 -0.18 30.94
C ILE A 344 -12.01 0.95 31.87
N GLY A 345 -13.25 1.40 31.69
CA GLY A 345 -13.86 2.47 32.49
C GLY A 345 -13.60 3.88 31.96
N ILE A 346 -13.04 4.01 30.75
CA ILE A 346 -12.91 5.30 30.04
C ILE A 346 -14.30 5.78 29.61
N LEU A 347 -15.14 4.85 29.15
CA LEU A 347 -16.53 5.09 28.76
C LEU A 347 -17.50 4.43 29.75
N THR A 348 -18.72 4.97 29.82
CA THR A 348 -19.83 4.45 30.64
C THR A 348 -21.15 4.60 29.89
N GLY A 349 -22.11 3.71 30.16
CA GLY A 349 -23.44 3.74 29.53
C GLY A 349 -23.65 2.67 28.45
N SER A 350 -24.60 2.93 27.54
CA SER A 350 -24.98 1.98 26.49
C SER A 350 -24.07 2.09 25.25
N VAL A 351 -23.41 0.99 24.87
CA VAL A 351 -22.60 0.92 23.64
C VAL A 351 -23.45 1.20 22.40
N ASP A 352 -24.72 0.77 22.35
CA ASP A 352 -25.60 1.07 21.22
C ASP A 352 -25.85 2.57 21.07
N ALA A 353 -25.98 3.29 22.19
CA ALA A 353 -26.13 4.75 22.17
C ALA A 353 -24.82 5.44 21.75
N MET A 354 -23.66 4.90 22.16
CA MET A 354 -22.34 5.40 21.72
C MET A 354 -22.14 5.22 20.21
N VAL A 355 -22.56 4.09 19.64
CA VAL A 355 -22.51 3.84 18.19
C VAL A 355 -23.42 4.82 17.44
N GLN A 356 -24.65 5.03 17.92
CA GLN A 356 -25.57 6.03 17.33
C GLN A 356 -25.02 7.46 17.39
N ALA A 357 -24.22 7.79 18.41
CA ALA A 357 -23.54 9.07 18.55
C ALA A 357 -22.19 9.14 17.80
N HIS A 358 -21.85 8.13 16.99
CA HIS A 358 -20.58 8.02 16.25
C HIS A 358 -19.34 8.16 17.15
N LEU A 359 -19.40 7.68 18.39
CA LEU A 359 -18.33 7.85 19.36
C LEU A 359 -17.05 7.06 18.99
N GLY A 360 -17.18 5.98 18.22
CA GLY A 360 -16.04 5.19 17.73
C GLY A 360 -15.03 6.04 16.95
N ALA A 361 -15.54 6.95 16.10
CA ALA A 361 -14.73 7.84 15.28
C ALA A 361 -13.89 8.86 16.07
N VAL A 362 -14.17 9.06 17.36
CA VAL A 362 -13.32 9.88 18.25
C VAL A 362 -12.01 9.15 18.56
N PHE A 363 -12.06 7.81 18.65
CA PHE A 363 -10.93 6.96 18.98
C PHE A 363 -10.29 6.28 17.76
N MET A 364 -11.04 6.08 16.67
CA MET A 364 -10.56 5.60 15.38
C MET A 364 -11.02 6.56 14.26
N PRO A 365 -10.35 7.70 14.05
CA PRO A 365 -10.82 8.70 13.10
C PRO A 365 -10.54 8.35 11.64
N HIS A 366 -9.71 7.34 11.35
CA HIS A 366 -9.41 6.89 9.99
C HIS A 366 -10.29 5.70 9.57
N GLY A 367 -10.26 5.36 8.27
CA GLY A 367 -10.91 4.14 7.77
C GLY A 367 -10.27 2.88 8.35
N LEU A 368 -11.03 1.78 8.44
CA LEU A 368 -10.54 0.49 8.97
C LEU A 368 -9.40 -0.13 8.13
N GLY A 369 -9.32 0.25 6.86
CA GLY A 369 -8.33 -0.26 5.92
C GLY A 369 -8.74 0.04 4.49
N HIS A 370 -7.90 -0.40 3.56
CA HIS A 370 -7.95 -0.02 2.16
C HIS A 370 -7.46 -1.15 1.25
N PHE A 371 -7.70 -1.01 -0.05
CA PHE A 371 -7.05 -1.92 -1.01
C PHE A 371 -5.53 -1.67 -1.02
N MET A 372 -4.77 -2.75 -1.26
CA MET A 372 -3.32 -2.71 -1.42
C MET A 372 -2.90 -3.51 -2.67
N GLY A 373 -1.87 -3.06 -3.38
CA GLY A 373 -1.34 -3.78 -4.54
C GLY A 373 -0.02 -3.17 -5.03
N ILE A 374 -0.05 -2.54 -6.20
CA ILE A 374 1.12 -1.79 -6.71
C ILE A 374 1.26 -0.44 -5.99
N ASP A 375 0.13 0.16 -5.63
CA ASP A 375 0.12 1.32 -4.74
C ASP A 375 -0.30 0.84 -3.34
N VAL A 376 0.22 1.50 -2.30
CA VAL A 376 -0.15 1.19 -0.90
C VAL A 376 -1.65 1.45 -0.66
N HIS A 377 -2.11 2.64 -1.03
CA HIS A 377 -3.53 2.93 -1.24
C HIS A 377 -3.89 2.61 -2.69
N ASP A 378 -4.27 1.35 -2.95
CA ASP A 378 -4.52 0.85 -4.29
C ASP A 378 -5.84 1.36 -4.89
N VAL A 379 -5.93 1.32 -6.22
CA VAL A 379 -7.05 1.88 -6.98
C VAL A 379 -8.34 1.08 -6.83
N GLY A 380 -9.48 1.72 -7.14
CA GLY A 380 -10.76 1.02 -7.36
C GLY A 380 -11.65 0.86 -6.13
N GLY A 381 -11.37 1.59 -5.06
CA GLY A 381 -12.21 1.62 -3.85
C GLY A 381 -13.58 2.29 -4.03
N TYR A 382 -13.68 3.27 -4.93
CA TYR A 382 -14.93 3.97 -5.26
C TYR A 382 -15.14 4.04 -6.79
N PRO A 383 -15.44 2.90 -7.45
CA PRO A 383 -15.88 2.92 -8.84
C PRO A 383 -17.26 3.62 -8.95
N GLU A 384 -17.69 3.88 -10.18
CA GLU A 384 -19.04 4.41 -10.42
C GLU A 384 -20.12 3.51 -9.78
N GLY A 385 -21.05 4.12 -9.05
CA GLY A 385 -22.11 3.42 -8.32
C GLY A 385 -21.74 3.01 -6.88
N VAL A 386 -20.52 3.29 -6.41
CA VAL A 386 -20.12 3.10 -5.02
C VAL A 386 -19.84 4.46 -4.38
N ASP A 387 -20.72 4.88 -3.48
CA ASP A 387 -20.65 6.19 -2.83
C ASP A 387 -19.86 6.15 -1.52
N ARG A 388 -19.19 7.27 -1.22
CA ARG A 388 -18.56 7.52 0.08
C ARG A 388 -19.63 7.92 1.09
N MET A 389 -19.67 7.26 2.24
CA MET A 389 -20.59 7.62 3.32
C MET A 389 -20.11 8.89 4.03
N ASP A 390 -21.02 9.82 4.30
CA ASP A 390 -20.70 11.04 5.06
C ASP A 390 -21.04 10.89 6.55
N GLU A 391 -20.40 9.90 7.20
CA GLU A 391 -20.46 9.69 8.64
C GLU A 391 -19.03 9.79 9.23
N PRO A 392 -18.85 10.28 10.46
CA PRO A 392 -17.54 10.29 11.13
C PRO A 392 -16.88 8.89 11.11
N GLY A 393 -15.57 8.83 10.87
CA GLY A 393 -14.84 7.58 10.65
C GLY A 393 -15.05 7.03 9.25
N LEU A 394 -16.28 6.62 8.92
CA LEU A 394 -16.65 5.99 7.65
C LEU A 394 -16.34 6.83 6.41
N ARG A 395 -16.41 8.17 6.52
CA ARG A 395 -16.03 9.07 5.41
C ARG A 395 -14.56 8.97 5.01
N HIS A 396 -13.71 8.45 5.89
CA HIS A 396 -12.29 8.24 5.65
C HIS A 396 -11.95 6.80 5.23
N LEU A 397 -12.94 5.90 5.06
CA LEU A 397 -12.71 4.62 4.38
C LEU A 397 -12.19 4.85 2.96
N ARG A 398 -11.29 4.00 2.48
CA ARG A 398 -10.81 4.10 1.09
C ARG A 398 -11.60 3.21 0.12
N THR A 399 -12.54 2.43 0.63
CA THR A 399 -13.50 1.65 -0.17
C THR A 399 -14.80 1.47 0.60
N ALA A 400 -15.93 1.49 -0.11
CA ALA A 400 -17.24 1.11 0.43
C ALA A 400 -17.81 -0.12 -0.29
N ARG A 401 -16.94 -0.92 -0.93
CA ARG A 401 -17.32 -2.12 -1.68
C ARG A 401 -17.65 -3.29 -0.77
N HIS A 402 -18.32 -4.27 -1.34
CA HIS A 402 -18.39 -5.62 -0.77
C HIS A 402 -17.12 -6.37 -1.14
N LEU A 403 -16.70 -7.29 -0.26
CA LEU A 403 -15.51 -8.10 -0.45
C LEU A 403 -15.77 -9.19 -1.49
N GLU A 404 -14.80 -9.41 -2.36
CA GLU A 404 -14.81 -10.44 -3.40
C GLU A 404 -13.44 -11.15 -3.46
N PRO A 405 -13.38 -12.45 -3.82
CA PRO A 405 -12.12 -13.18 -3.90
C PRO A 405 -11.08 -12.49 -4.78
N GLY A 406 -9.83 -12.45 -4.32
CA GLY A 406 -8.71 -11.81 -5.00
C GLY A 406 -8.53 -10.32 -4.69
N MET A 407 -9.44 -9.68 -3.96
CA MET A 407 -9.17 -8.37 -3.35
C MET A 407 -8.12 -8.52 -2.25
N VAL A 408 -7.15 -7.62 -2.22
CA VAL A 408 -6.14 -7.51 -1.15
C VAL A 408 -6.43 -6.25 -0.36
N LEU A 409 -6.53 -6.36 0.97
CA LEU A 409 -6.84 -5.26 1.87
C LEU A 409 -5.87 -5.20 3.06
N THR A 410 -5.67 -3.99 3.58
CA THR A 410 -5.20 -3.79 4.96
C THR A 410 -6.36 -3.97 5.94
N VAL A 411 -6.07 -4.51 7.13
CA VAL A 411 -6.96 -4.56 8.30
C VAL A 411 -6.24 -3.87 9.44
N GLU A 412 -6.52 -2.58 9.64
CA GLU A 412 -5.68 -1.69 10.44
C GLU A 412 -6.44 -0.94 11.55
N PRO A 413 -7.30 -1.59 12.37
CA PRO A 413 -7.98 -0.86 13.44
C PRO A 413 -6.99 -0.22 14.41
N GLY A 414 -7.37 0.92 14.97
CA GLY A 414 -6.57 1.61 15.97
C GLY A 414 -7.40 2.39 16.98
N ILE A 415 -6.83 2.59 18.17
CA ILE A 415 -7.38 3.45 19.23
C ILE A 415 -6.34 4.51 19.56
N TYR A 416 -6.73 5.78 19.45
CA TYR A 416 -5.87 6.92 19.73
C TYR A 416 -6.53 7.88 20.71
N PHE A 417 -5.70 8.58 21.48
CA PHE A 417 -6.13 9.63 22.40
C PHE A 417 -5.75 11.00 21.83
N ILE A 418 -6.50 11.44 20.83
CA ILE A 418 -6.25 12.68 20.09
C ILE A 418 -6.96 13.85 20.76
N ASP A 419 -6.20 14.82 21.26
CA ASP A 419 -6.73 15.87 22.14
C ASP A 419 -7.90 16.64 21.55
N HIS A 420 -7.79 17.10 20.29
CA HIS A 420 -8.85 17.93 19.70
C HIS A 420 -10.16 17.16 19.48
N LEU A 421 -10.08 15.85 19.15
CA LEU A 421 -11.27 15.00 18.97
C LEU A 421 -11.94 14.71 20.32
N LEU A 422 -11.11 14.42 21.35
CA LEU A 422 -11.59 14.21 22.70
C LEU A 422 -12.23 15.48 23.26
N ASP A 423 -11.62 16.65 23.07
CA ASP A 423 -12.13 17.93 23.54
C ASP A 423 -13.45 18.30 22.87
N GLU A 424 -13.57 18.07 21.55
CA GLU A 424 -14.83 18.26 20.82
C GLU A 424 -15.93 17.34 21.36
N ALA A 425 -15.63 16.05 21.55
CA ALA A 425 -16.59 15.09 22.09
C ALA A 425 -16.98 15.39 23.55
N LEU A 426 -16.07 15.93 24.35
CA LEU A 426 -16.33 16.35 25.73
C LEU A 426 -17.11 17.68 25.82
N ALA A 427 -17.13 18.48 24.75
CA ALA A 427 -17.91 19.71 24.66
C ALA A 427 -19.35 19.46 24.18
N ASP A 428 -19.57 18.38 23.41
CA ASP A 428 -20.89 17.97 22.93
C ASP A 428 -21.66 17.15 23.99
N PRO A 429 -22.79 17.64 24.55
CA PRO A 429 -23.55 16.91 25.56
C PRO A 429 -24.02 15.51 25.12
N ALA A 430 -24.23 15.28 23.82
CA ALA A 430 -24.65 13.99 23.29
C ALA A 430 -23.55 12.93 23.35
N ARG A 431 -22.28 13.33 23.40
CA ARG A 431 -21.10 12.45 23.50
C ARG A 431 -20.44 12.52 24.89
N ALA A 432 -20.38 13.70 25.48
CA ALA A 432 -19.73 13.98 26.76
C ALA A 432 -20.28 13.14 27.92
N CYS A 433 -21.56 12.76 27.86
CA CYS A 433 -22.23 11.95 28.87
C CYS A 433 -21.67 10.53 29.00
N PHE A 434 -20.97 10.03 27.97
CA PHE A 434 -20.36 8.70 27.99
C PHE A 434 -18.97 8.69 28.65
N PHE A 435 -18.29 9.82 28.78
CA PHE A 435 -16.90 9.86 29.24
C PHE A 435 -16.76 9.91 30.76
N ASN A 436 -15.95 9.00 31.31
CA ASN A 436 -15.38 9.17 32.63
C ASN A 436 -14.12 10.08 32.53
N ARG A 437 -14.30 11.37 32.81
CA ARG A 437 -13.24 12.38 32.68
C ARG A 437 -12.02 12.13 33.57
N GLU A 438 -12.21 11.51 34.73
CA GLU A 438 -11.11 11.18 35.63
C GLU A 438 -10.21 10.09 35.03
N VAL A 439 -10.83 9.01 34.53
CA VAL A 439 -10.11 7.90 33.89
C VAL A 439 -9.47 8.37 32.58
N LEU A 440 -10.21 9.10 31.73
CA LEU A 440 -9.70 9.61 30.47
C LEU A 440 -8.44 10.49 30.65
N ARG A 441 -8.36 11.28 31.73
CA ARG A 441 -7.20 12.15 31.99
C ARG A 441 -5.89 11.35 32.08
N ARG A 442 -5.93 10.10 32.55
CA ARG A 442 -4.76 9.22 32.63
C ARG A 442 -4.23 8.79 31.25
N PHE A 443 -5.09 8.81 30.23
CA PHE A 443 -4.75 8.43 28.86
C PHE A 443 -4.42 9.63 27.95
N ARG A 444 -4.51 10.87 28.44
CA ARG A 444 -4.02 12.03 27.69
C ARG A 444 -2.50 11.92 27.54
N GLY A 445 -1.99 12.08 26.32
CA GLY A 445 -0.58 11.85 26.01
C GLY A 445 -0.16 10.37 25.92
N PHE A 446 -1.10 9.41 26.07
CA PHE A 446 -0.82 7.99 25.83
C PHE A 446 -0.32 7.75 24.40
N GLY A 447 -0.82 8.55 23.45
CA GLY A 447 -0.62 8.32 22.02
C GLY A 447 -1.73 7.42 21.48
N GLY A 448 -1.37 6.27 20.92
CA GLY A 448 -2.33 5.28 20.43
C GLY A 448 -1.73 3.91 20.17
N VAL A 449 -2.57 3.04 19.63
CA VAL A 449 -2.23 1.69 19.15
C VAL A 449 -2.90 1.50 17.79
N ARG A 450 -2.15 0.97 16.83
CA ARG A 450 -2.67 0.41 15.58
C ARG A 450 -2.06 -0.97 15.33
N ILE A 451 -2.89 -1.92 14.91
CA ILE A 451 -2.45 -3.25 14.49
C ILE A 451 -2.94 -3.43 13.07
N GLU A 452 -2.02 -3.57 12.14
CA GLU A 452 -2.32 -3.64 10.72
C GLU A 452 -1.76 -4.90 10.09
N GLU A 453 -2.65 -5.60 9.40
CA GLU A 453 -2.39 -6.85 8.70
C GLU A 453 -2.78 -6.71 7.22
N ASP A 454 -1.96 -7.22 6.33
CA ASP A 454 -2.29 -7.42 4.92
C ASP A 454 -2.97 -8.77 4.74
N VAL A 455 -4.13 -8.77 4.07
CA VAL A 455 -4.91 -9.98 3.80
C VAL A 455 -5.41 -10.03 2.37
N VAL A 456 -5.59 -11.24 1.84
CA VAL A 456 -6.30 -11.47 0.57
C VAL A 456 -7.62 -12.18 0.84
N VAL A 457 -8.71 -11.69 0.25
CA VAL A 457 -10.02 -12.34 0.32
C VAL A 457 -9.99 -13.62 -0.53
N THR A 458 -10.41 -14.74 0.05
CA THR A 458 -10.50 -16.04 -0.63
C THR A 458 -11.95 -16.43 -0.86
N ASP A 459 -12.21 -17.58 -1.48
CA ASP A 459 -13.58 -18.05 -1.75
C ASP A 459 -14.44 -18.27 -0.48
N SER A 460 -13.80 -18.50 0.67
CA SER A 460 -14.49 -18.86 1.92
C SER A 460 -14.11 -17.99 3.13
N GLY A 461 -13.18 -17.05 2.96
CA GLY A 461 -12.66 -16.24 4.05
C GLY A 461 -11.58 -15.27 3.59
N MET A 462 -10.44 -15.31 4.27
CA MET A 462 -9.23 -14.57 3.91
C MET A 462 -7.98 -15.42 4.17
N GLU A 463 -6.88 -15.09 3.49
CA GLU A 463 -5.53 -15.53 3.80
C GLU A 463 -4.76 -14.33 4.37
N LEU A 464 -4.11 -14.54 5.52
CA LEU A 464 -3.23 -13.57 6.14
C LEU A 464 -1.84 -13.62 5.49
N LEU A 465 -1.36 -12.48 5.00
CA LEU A 465 -0.03 -12.35 4.38
C LEU A 465 1.04 -11.99 5.41
N THR A 466 0.69 -11.13 6.37
CA THR A 466 1.58 -10.61 7.41
C THR A 466 1.94 -11.66 8.46
N CYS A 467 3.18 -11.64 8.97
CA CYS A 467 3.62 -12.58 10.00
C CYS A 467 4.55 -11.92 11.03
N VAL A 468 3.95 -11.22 12.00
CA VAL A 468 4.66 -10.58 13.11
C VAL A 468 4.07 -11.01 14.46
N PRO A 469 4.80 -10.87 15.58
CA PRO A 469 4.26 -11.02 16.94
C PRO A 469 3.03 -10.14 17.19
N ARG A 470 1.94 -10.70 17.73
CA ARG A 470 0.70 -9.94 17.94
C ARG A 470 0.12 -10.05 19.34
N THR A 471 0.23 -11.18 20.03
CA THR A 471 -0.17 -11.22 21.44
C THR A 471 0.83 -10.44 22.29
N VAL A 472 0.40 -9.97 23.46
CA VAL A 472 1.29 -9.30 24.42
C VAL A 472 2.50 -10.18 24.74
N GLU A 473 2.28 -11.48 24.96
CA GLU A 473 3.34 -12.46 25.22
C GLU A 473 4.32 -12.55 24.06
N GLU A 474 3.83 -12.75 22.83
CA GLU A 474 4.70 -12.83 21.64
C GLU A 474 5.52 -11.56 21.42
N VAL A 475 4.93 -10.38 21.62
CA VAL A 475 5.64 -9.10 21.48
C VAL A 475 6.73 -8.97 22.55
N GLU A 476 6.40 -9.20 23.82
CA GLU A 476 7.38 -9.12 24.90
C GLU A 476 8.52 -10.13 24.73
N ASP A 477 8.21 -11.35 24.28
CA ASP A 477 9.20 -12.40 24.01
C ASP A 477 10.11 -12.04 22.83
N CYS A 478 9.54 -11.47 21.76
CA CYS A 478 10.31 -11.00 20.60
C CYS A 478 11.31 -9.92 21.03
N MET A 479 10.85 -8.92 21.79
CA MET A 479 11.68 -7.81 22.26
C MET A 479 12.74 -8.26 23.27
N ALA A 480 12.47 -9.29 24.07
CA ALA A 480 13.44 -9.87 25.01
C ALA A 480 14.50 -10.76 24.35
N GLY A 481 14.28 -11.13 23.08
CA GLY A 481 15.16 -12.01 22.30
C GLY A 481 16.61 -11.51 22.27
N ARG A 482 17.55 -12.34 22.73
CA ARG A 482 18.98 -11.99 22.78
C ARG A 482 19.71 -12.18 21.45
N ASP A 483 19.14 -12.98 20.55
CA ASP A 483 19.72 -13.26 19.24
C ASP A 483 19.37 -12.13 18.27
N LYS A 484 20.26 -11.13 18.19
CA LYS A 484 20.25 -10.15 17.09
C LYS A 484 20.85 -10.82 15.86
N ALA A 485 20.02 -11.57 15.13
CA ALA A 485 20.41 -12.22 13.88
C ALA A 485 20.91 -11.18 12.85
N PHE A 486 20.46 -9.92 12.97
CA PHE A 486 20.94 -8.79 12.20
C PHE A 486 21.66 -7.74 13.07
N ALA A 487 22.98 -7.65 12.93
CA ALA A 487 23.82 -6.63 13.57
C ALA A 487 24.67 -5.92 12.50
N PRO A 488 24.19 -4.81 11.91
CA PRO A 488 24.84 -4.13 10.79
C PRO A 488 26.26 -3.64 11.11
N PHE A 489 26.49 -3.23 12.36
CA PHE A 489 27.79 -2.82 12.85
C PHE A 489 28.18 -3.72 14.03
N SER A 490 29.17 -4.58 13.83
CA SER A 490 29.91 -5.14 14.95
C SER A 490 30.88 -4.05 15.42
N GLY A 491 30.73 -3.56 16.65
CA GLY A 491 31.76 -2.71 17.26
C GLY A 491 33.10 -3.45 17.26
N PRO A 492 34.25 -2.74 17.36
CA PRO A 492 35.52 -3.40 17.58
C PRO A 492 35.40 -4.31 18.81
N LYS A 493 35.79 -5.58 18.64
CA LYS A 493 35.87 -6.56 19.73
C LYS A 493 36.79 -6.10 20.84
#